data_AF-A0A1E3HRV0-F1
#
_entry.id   AF-A0A1E3HRV0-F1
#
_cell.length_a   1.000
_cell.length_b   1.000
_cell.length_c   1.000
_cell.angle_alpha   90.00
_cell.angle_beta   90.00
_cell.angle_gamma   90.00
#
_symmetry.space_group_name_H-M   'P 1'
#
loop_
_entity.id
_entity.type
_entity.pdbx_description
1 polymer ?
#
loop_
_entity_poly.entity_id
_entity_poly.type
_entity_poly.pdbx_seq_one_letter_code
_entity_poly.pdbx_strand_id
1 'polypeptide(L)'
;MTCPIAREDISSILTFLNLPSSESGTLPLPPFQFLQTYLSQLPPSLLQHFVFISPKERTRIKQIKRRRLLQSTMKPRFLTAGEGRLRWPLLWERLGGDPYLATSFSAEDEAAWANLSFMSGTPGDQQVRKLGGFLRLMEEEREAEDVRAAKRMERALETVGEEFEEESDDENEEQTEQQRPVIADDQERVEIIFEKQLLELFLDGLDTIDYSPIDFVDPAEGDPIALRDAQDKYFDEEEPSRTPGGTIQGQEGVECNGSCVREDDDIILQNGQGNYDY
;
A
#
# COMPACT_ATOMS: atom_id res chain seq x y z
N MET A 1 10.42 -33.16 -1.42
CA MET A 1 9.44 -32.06 -1.34
C MET A 1 8.55 -32.17 -2.56
N THR A 2 7.29 -32.59 -2.37
CA THR A 2 6.30 -32.65 -3.44
C THR A 2 5.89 -31.24 -3.83
N CYS A 3 5.84 -30.94 -5.12
CA CYS A 3 5.29 -29.67 -5.61
C CYS A 3 3.80 -29.62 -5.23
N PRO A 4 3.32 -28.56 -4.55
CA PRO A 4 1.90 -28.46 -4.17
C PRO A 4 0.98 -28.13 -5.36
N ILE A 5 1.53 -27.92 -6.55
CA ILE A 5 0.77 -27.65 -7.78
C ILE A 5 0.31 -28.97 -8.39
N ALA A 6 -0.96 -29.03 -8.80
CA ALA A 6 -1.52 -30.20 -9.47
C ALA A 6 -0.80 -30.50 -10.79
N ARG A 7 -0.77 -31.78 -11.19
CA ARG A 7 -0.02 -32.22 -12.38
C ARG A 7 -0.59 -31.61 -13.66
N GLU A 8 -1.90 -31.46 -13.72
CA GLU A 8 -2.65 -30.86 -14.83
C GLU A 8 -2.28 -29.38 -15.00
N ASP A 9 -2.18 -28.66 -13.89
CA ASP A 9 -1.79 -27.24 -13.86
C ASP A 9 -0.33 -27.07 -14.31
N ILE A 10 0.58 -27.95 -13.84
CA ILE A 10 1.98 -27.97 -14.29
C ILE A 10 2.04 -28.20 -15.80
N SER A 11 1.25 -29.14 -16.33
CA SER A 11 1.22 -29.39 -17.77
C SER A 11 0.75 -28.16 -18.55
N SER A 12 -0.29 -27.46 -18.05
CA SER A 12 -0.82 -26.25 -18.67
C SER A 12 0.20 -25.11 -18.67
N ILE A 13 0.93 -24.92 -17.56
CA ILE A 13 2.01 -23.94 -17.42
C ILE A 13 3.14 -24.23 -18.42
N LEU A 14 3.61 -25.48 -18.48
CA LEU A 14 4.72 -25.85 -19.36
C LEU A 14 4.32 -25.76 -20.83
N THR A 15 3.10 -26.17 -21.19
CA THR A 15 2.56 -26.03 -22.54
C THR A 15 2.46 -24.56 -22.94
N PHE A 16 1.96 -23.69 -22.07
CA PHE A 16 1.88 -22.25 -22.34
C PHE A 16 3.25 -21.63 -22.62
N LEU A 17 4.27 -22.00 -21.83
CA LEU A 17 5.64 -21.51 -22.00
C LEU A 17 6.44 -22.23 -23.11
N ASN A 18 5.83 -23.18 -23.83
CA ASN A 18 6.48 -24.05 -24.80
C ASN A 18 7.72 -24.78 -24.23
N LEU A 19 7.66 -25.16 -22.95
CA LEU A 19 8.70 -25.93 -22.27
C LEU A 19 8.43 -27.45 -22.42
N PRO A 20 9.48 -28.29 -22.37
CA PRO A 20 9.32 -29.74 -22.42
C PRO A 20 8.41 -30.25 -21.31
N SER A 21 7.43 -31.08 -21.66
CA SER A 21 6.55 -31.70 -20.67
C SER A 21 7.36 -32.63 -19.76
N SER A 22 7.27 -32.42 -18.45
CA SER A 22 7.86 -33.34 -17.48
C SER A 22 6.98 -34.58 -17.36
N GLU A 23 7.49 -35.75 -17.78
CA GLU A 23 6.79 -37.03 -17.58
C GLU A 23 6.49 -37.28 -16.09
N SER A 24 7.34 -36.74 -15.21
CA SER A 24 7.23 -36.83 -13.75
C SER A 24 6.18 -35.88 -13.15
N GLY A 25 5.58 -34.98 -13.95
CA GLY A 25 4.61 -34.01 -13.45
C GLY A 25 5.22 -32.95 -12.53
N THR A 26 6.49 -32.61 -12.74
CA THR A 26 7.23 -31.64 -11.91
C THR A 26 7.70 -30.45 -12.74
N LEU A 27 7.79 -29.28 -12.11
CA LEU A 27 8.43 -28.11 -12.72
C LEU A 27 9.93 -28.37 -12.95
N PRO A 28 10.55 -27.79 -13.99
CA PRO A 28 11.99 -27.92 -14.26
C PRO A 28 12.86 -27.19 -13.24
N LEU A 29 12.29 -26.23 -12.52
CA LEU A 29 12.93 -25.47 -11.46
C LEU A 29 12.06 -25.51 -10.19
N PRO A 30 12.65 -25.29 -9.00
CA PRO A 30 11.87 -25.05 -7.79
C PRO A 30 10.83 -23.95 -8.01
N PRO A 31 9.60 -24.06 -7.46
CA PRO A 31 8.49 -23.17 -7.83
C PRO A 31 8.79 -21.68 -7.69
N PHE A 32 9.52 -21.28 -6.65
CA PHE A 32 9.93 -19.88 -6.46
C PHE A 32 10.88 -19.40 -7.59
N GLN A 33 11.89 -20.19 -7.93
CA GLN A 33 12.83 -19.85 -9.01
C GLN A 33 12.13 -19.86 -10.37
N PHE A 34 11.22 -20.80 -10.57
CA PHE A 34 10.39 -20.88 -11.77
C PHE A 34 9.55 -19.61 -11.91
N LEU A 35 8.83 -19.21 -10.85
CA LEU A 35 8.04 -17.99 -10.81
C LEU A 35 8.91 -16.77 -11.09
N GLN A 36 10.05 -16.62 -10.41
CA GLN A 36 10.99 -15.52 -10.62
C GLN A 36 11.45 -15.39 -12.08
N THR A 37 11.60 -16.52 -12.78
CA THR A 37 12.08 -16.54 -14.17
C THR A 37 10.98 -16.22 -15.18
N TYR A 38 9.77 -16.74 -14.97
CA TYR A 38 8.69 -16.72 -15.96
C TYR A 38 7.50 -15.82 -15.58
N LEU A 39 7.59 -15.04 -14.50
CA LEU A 39 6.50 -14.19 -14.00
C LEU A 39 5.90 -13.27 -15.08
N SER A 40 6.74 -12.65 -15.90
CA SER A 40 6.32 -11.71 -16.95
C SER A 40 5.72 -12.39 -18.17
N GLN A 41 5.91 -13.70 -18.33
CA GLN A 41 5.42 -14.46 -19.47
C GLN A 41 4.08 -15.12 -19.18
N LEU A 42 3.82 -15.47 -17.92
CA LEU A 42 2.62 -16.20 -17.53
C LEU A 42 1.40 -15.27 -17.36
N PRO A 43 0.22 -15.67 -17.85
CA PRO A 43 -1.02 -14.95 -17.59
C PRO A 43 -1.48 -15.14 -16.12
N PRO A 44 -2.30 -14.22 -15.58
CA PRO A 44 -2.75 -14.27 -14.19
C PRO A 44 -3.42 -15.60 -13.79
N SER A 45 -4.18 -16.21 -14.70
CA SER A 45 -4.85 -17.50 -14.44
C SER A 45 -3.86 -18.62 -14.12
N LEU A 46 -2.70 -18.65 -14.78
CA LEU A 46 -1.65 -19.64 -14.52
C LEU A 46 -0.77 -19.26 -13.33
N LEU A 47 -0.68 -17.96 -13.01
CA LEU A 47 0.05 -17.48 -11.83
C LEU A 47 -0.66 -17.82 -10.52
N GLN A 48 -1.99 -17.96 -10.52
CA GLN A 48 -2.76 -18.36 -9.33
C GLN A 48 -2.33 -19.70 -8.73
N HIS A 49 -1.74 -20.60 -9.52
CA HIS A 49 -1.20 -21.86 -9.00
C HIS A 49 0.01 -21.67 -8.07
N PHE A 50 0.61 -20.47 -8.02
CA PHE A 50 1.75 -20.13 -7.16
C PHE A 50 1.35 -19.38 -5.87
N VAL A 51 0.05 -19.27 -5.55
CA VAL A 51 -0.43 -18.58 -4.33
C VAL A 51 0.13 -19.19 -3.04
N PHE A 52 0.46 -20.49 -3.04
CA PHE A 52 1.07 -21.18 -1.90
C PHE A 52 2.44 -20.61 -1.50
N ILE A 53 3.14 -19.90 -2.41
CA ILE A 53 4.34 -19.16 -2.06
C ILE A 53 3.90 -17.96 -1.23
N SER A 54 4.47 -17.83 -0.03
CA SER A 54 4.04 -16.78 0.90
C SER A 54 4.20 -15.38 0.28
N PRO A 55 3.31 -14.42 0.58
CA PRO A 55 3.45 -13.05 0.11
C PRO A 55 4.81 -12.45 0.47
N LYS A 56 5.37 -12.79 1.64
CA LYS A 56 6.72 -12.41 2.09
C LYS A 56 7.83 -12.96 1.20
N GLU A 57 7.75 -14.22 0.77
CA GLU A 57 8.76 -14.76 -0.16
C GLU A 57 8.62 -14.12 -1.54
N ARG A 58 7.40 -13.89 -2.01
CA ARG A 58 7.11 -13.25 -3.29
C ARG A 58 7.75 -11.86 -3.43
N THR A 59 7.92 -11.09 -2.35
CA THR A 59 8.58 -9.77 -2.40
C THR A 59 10.05 -9.82 -2.82
N ARG A 60 10.71 -10.98 -2.71
CA ARG A 60 12.07 -11.18 -3.23
C ARG A 60 12.13 -11.08 -4.76
N ILE A 61 11.00 -11.25 -5.44
CA ILE A 61 10.88 -11.04 -6.89
C ILE A 61 10.69 -9.54 -7.14
N LYS A 62 11.67 -8.89 -7.77
CA LYS A 62 11.68 -7.43 -8.02
C LYS A 62 10.42 -6.91 -8.71
N GLN A 63 9.89 -7.67 -9.67
CA GLN A 63 8.67 -7.30 -10.38
C GLN A 63 7.44 -7.29 -9.46
N ILE A 64 7.33 -8.23 -8.51
CA ILE A 64 6.27 -8.23 -7.50
C ILE A 64 6.40 -7.02 -6.58
N LYS A 65 7.61 -6.75 -6.07
CA LYS A 65 7.86 -5.57 -5.22
C LYS A 65 7.52 -4.27 -5.95
N ARG A 66 7.85 -4.16 -7.24
CA ARG A 66 7.44 -3.04 -8.09
C ARG A 66 5.92 -2.94 -8.22
N ARG A 67 5.21 -4.03 -8.53
CA ARG A 67 3.73 -4.03 -8.63
C ARG A 67 3.07 -3.51 -7.35
N ARG A 68 3.54 -3.96 -6.18
CA ARG A 68 3.05 -3.44 -4.88
C ARG A 68 3.36 -1.96 -4.69
N LEU A 69 4.58 -1.52 -5.01
CA LEU A 69 4.92 -0.10 -4.93
C LEU A 69 3.97 0.74 -5.81
N LEU A 70 3.72 0.32 -7.05
CA LEU A 70 2.76 0.99 -7.93
C LEU A 70 1.36 1.03 -7.32
N GLN A 71 0.88 -0.09 -6.79
CA GLN A 71 -0.41 -0.16 -6.12
C GLN A 71 -0.49 0.84 -4.95
N SER A 72 0.58 1.01 -4.17
CA SER A 72 0.60 1.96 -3.06
C SER A 72 0.49 3.42 -3.51
N THR A 73 1.01 3.78 -4.68
CA THR A 73 0.91 5.15 -5.21
C THR A 73 -0.52 5.55 -5.59
N MET A 74 -1.39 4.56 -5.86
CA MET A 74 -2.80 4.78 -6.15
C MET A 74 -3.62 5.10 -4.88
N LYS A 75 -2.99 5.16 -3.70
CA LYS A 75 -3.63 5.40 -2.40
C LYS A 75 -4.85 4.50 -2.16
N PRO A 76 -4.68 3.17 -2.21
CA PRO A 76 -5.79 2.25 -2.02
C PRO A 76 -6.34 2.39 -0.61
N ARG A 77 -7.67 2.25 -0.47
CA ARG A 77 -8.36 2.45 0.82
C ARG A 77 -7.82 1.56 1.93
N PHE A 78 -7.39 0.34 1.61
CA PHE A 78 -6.87 -0.61 2.61
C PHE A 78 -5.55 -0.17 3.27
N LEU A 79 -4.85 0.83 2.71
CA LEU A 79 -3.66 1.44 3.32
C LEU A 79 -3.97 2.69 4.16
N THR A 80 -5.24 3.10 4.23
CA THR A 80 -5.67 4.23 5.07
C THR A 80 -5.86 3.78 6.52
N ALA A 81 -5.75 4.72 7.46
CA ALA A 81 -5.99 4.44 8.87
C ALA A 81 -7.42 3.91 9.12
N GLY A 82 -8.40 4.43 8.37
CA GLY A 82 -9.81 4.07 8.48
C GLY A 82 -10.09 2.57 8.30
N GLU A 83 -9.57 1.96 7.23
CA GLU A 83 -9.71 0.51 6.97
C GLU A 83 -8.62 -0.30 7.66
N GLY A 84 -7.40 0.22 7.73
CA GLY A 84 -6.25 -0.50 8.26
C GLY A 84 -6.38 -0.86 9.74
N ARG A 85 -6.99 0.00 10.56
CA ARG A 85 -7.20 -0.27 12.00
C ARG A 85 -8.17 -1.41 12.28
N LEU A 86 -8.99 -1.82 11.29
CA LEU A 86 -9.81 -3.02 11.43
C LEU A 86 -8.97 -4.31 11.32
N ARG A 87 -7.90 -4.23 10.52
CA ARG A 87 -7.00 -5.34 10.21
C ARG A 87 -5.83 -5.44 11.18
N TRP A 88 -5.36 -4.29 11.67
CA TRP A 88 -4.28 -4.15 12.65
C TRP A 88 -4.69 -3.31 13.86
N PRO A 89 -5.71 -3.76 14.62
CA PRO A 89 -6.26 -2.98 15.73
C PRO A 89 -5.31 -2.81 16.91
N LEU A 90 -4.45 -3.79 17.24
CA LEU A 90 -3.52 -3.62 18.36
C LEU A 90 -2.32 -2.74 17.96
N LEU A 91 -1.90 -2.77 16.70
CA LEU A 91 -0.90 -1.83 16.17
C LEU A 91 -1.42 -0.39 16.27
N TRP A 92 -2.67 -0.15 15.88
CA TRP A 92 -3.34 1.15 16.05
C TRP A 92 -3.35 1.61 17.51
N GLU A 93 -3.82 0.74 18.42
CA GLU A 93 -3.87 1.03 19.85
C GLU A 93 -2.48 1.31 20.45
N ARG A 94 -1.45 0.57 20.03
CA ARG A 94 -0.06 0.75 20.50
C ARG A 94 0.57 2.06 20.04
N LEU A 95 0.16 2.59 18.89
CA LEU A 95 0.58 3.90 18.42
C LEU A 95 -0.17 5.05 19.11
N GLY A 96 -1.13 4.74 20.00
CA GLY A 96 -1.95 5.72 20.71
C GLY A 96 -3.24 6.08 19.99
N GLY A 97 -3.68 5.22 19.05
CA GLY A 97 -4.91 5.41 18.32
C GLY A 97 -6.15 5.19 19.19
N ASP A 98 -7.20 5.97 18.96
CA ASP A 98 -8.48 5.78 19.64
C ASP A 98 -9.20 4.52 19.12
N PRO A 99 -9.42 3.48 19.95
CA PRO A 99 -10.13 2.27 19.56
C PRO A 99 -11.66 2.44 19.50
N TYR A 100 -12.20 3.53 20.05
CA TYR A 100 -13.64 3.82 20.09
C TYR A 100 -14.10 4.72 18.95
N LEU A 101 -13.16 5.25 18.15
CA LEU A 101 -13.47 6.06 16.99
C LEU A 101 -14.31 5.23 16.01
N ALA A 102 -15.48 5.78 15.62
CA ALA A 102 -16.48 5.09 14.80
C ALA A 102 -15.85 4.34 13.62
N THR A 103 -16.30 3.12 13.39
CA THR A 103 -15.78 2.13 12.45
C THR A 103 -15.95 2.56 10.98
N SER A 104 -15.61 1.71 10.00
CA SER A 104 -15.28 2.18 8.63
C SER A 104 -16.47 2.78 7.85
N PHE A 105 -16.15 3.33 6.67
CA PHE A 105 -17.16 3.81 5.72
C PHE A 105 -18.13 2.71 5.22
N SER A 106 -17.83 1.42 5.45
CA SER A 106 -18.64 0.29 4.98
C SER A 106 -20.08 0.34 5.48
N ALA A 107 -20.27 0.60 6.78
CA ALA A 107 -21.60 0.66 7.38
C ALA A 107 -22.44 1.82 6.82
N GLU A 108 -21.80 2.96 6.54
CA GLU A 108 -22.43 4.10 5.88
C GLU A 108 -22.76 3.80 4.40
N ASP A 109 -21.86 3.12 3.70
CA ASP A 109 -22.03 2.70 2.30
C ASP A 109 -23.20 1.70 2.17
N GLU A 110 -23.37 0.75 3.09
CA GLU A 110 -24.52 -0.17 3.10
C GLU A 110 -25.84 0.56 3.33
N ALA A 111 -25.87 1.47 4.31
CA ALA A 111 -27.03 2.29 4.57
C ALA A 111 -27.37 3.18 3.37
N ALA A 112 -26.37 3.77 2.73
CA ALA A 112 -26.52 4.59 1.55
C ALA A 112 -27.02 3.77 0.35
N TRP A 113 -26.48 2.57 0.14
CA TRP A 113 -26.94 1.65 -0.90
C TRP A 113 -28.43 1.29 -0.72
N ALA A 114 -28.85 0.97 0.50
CA ALA A 114 -30.25 0.68 0.80
C ALA A 114 -31.14 1.90 0.50
N ASN A 115 -30.70 3.11 0.85
CA ASN A 115 -31.50 4.31 0.66
C ASN A 115 -31.57 4.79 -0.80
N LEU A 116 -30.52 4.57 -1.59
CA LEU A 116 -30.35 5.18 -2.91
C LEU A 116 -30.52 4.19 -4.07
N SER A 117 -30.12 2.93 -3.88
CA SER A 117 -30.03 1.94 -4.95
C SER A 117 -31.05 0.81 -4.80
N PHE A 118 -31.40 0.43 -3.57
CA PHE A 118 -32.40 -0.60 -3.32
C PHE A 118 -33.79 -0.14 -3.76
N MET A 119 -34.47 -0.98 -4.55
CA MET A 119 -35.81 -0.70 -5.11
C MET A 119 -35.91 0.67 -5.79
N SER A 120 -34.95 0.99 -6.66
CA SER A 120 -34.92 2.23 -7.47
C SER A 120 -34.97 3.54 -6.65
N GLY A 121 -34.57 3.47 -5.37
CA GLY A 121 -34.38 4.66 -4.54
C GLY A 121 -35.66 5.44 -4.26
N THR A 122 -36.83 4.78 -4.21
CA THR A 122 -38.15 5.42 -4.03
C THR A 122 -38.11 6.41 -2.85
N PRO A 123 -38.00 7.72 -3.11
CA PRO A 123 -37.60 8.65 -2.07
C PRO A 123 -38.79 8.86 -1.12
N GLY A 124 -38.69 8.34 0.10
CA GLY A 124 -39.70 8.51 1.15
C GLY A 124 -40.27 7.23 1.73
N ASP A 125 -39.88 6.04 1.27
CA ASP A 125 -40.33 4.80 1.91
C ASP A 125 -39.63 4.60 3.27
N GLN A 126 -40.42 4.70 4.33
CA GLN A 126 -39.94 4.52 5.70
C GLN A 126 -39.36 3.12 5.93
N GLN A 127 -39.83 2.11 5.19
CA GLN A 127 -39.32 0.73 5.31
C GLN A 127 -37.91 0.62 4.77
N VAL A 128 -37.60 1.28 3.66
CA VAL A 128 -36.26 1.32 3.07
C VAL A 128 -35.26 2.03 3.99
N ARG A 129 -35.68 3.13 4.63
CA ARG A 129 -34.83 3.81 5.64
C ARG A 129 -34.55 2.95 6.86
N LYS A 130 -35.57 2.23 7.35
CA LYS A 130 -35.40 1.27 8.46
C LYS A 130 -34.45 0.14 8.07
N LEU A 131 -34.55 -0.37 6.83
CA LEU A 131 -33.63 -1.36 6.30
C LEU A 131 -32.19 -0.84 6.24
N GLY A 132 -31.97 0.38 5.72
CA GLY A 132 -30.63 0.98 5.71
C GLY A 132 -30.03 1.14 7.10
N GLY A 133 -30.85 1.57 8.08
CA GLY A 133 -30.42 1.62 9.49
C GLY A 133 -30.11 0.24 10.08
N PHE A 134 -30.88 -0.79 9.72
CA PHE A 134 -30.63 -2.17 10.14
C PHE A 134 -29.34 -2.72 9.53
N LEU A 135 -29.10 -2.51 8.24
CA LEU A 135 -27.89 -2.95 7.55
C LEU A 135 -26.64 -2.29 8.14
N ARG A 136 -26.70 -0.98 8.43
CA ARG A 136 -25.62 -0.29 9.15
C ARG A 136 -25.25 -0.98 10.46
N LEU A 137 -26.25 -1.32 11.29
CA LEU A 137 -26.01 -1.98 12.57
C LEU A 137 -25.45 -3.40 12.41
N MET A 138 -25.93 -4.13 11.39
CA MET A 138 -25.40 -5.47 11.06
C MET A 138 -23.94 -5.39 10.60
N GLU A 139 -23.58 -4.40 9.78
CA GLU A 139 -22.20 -4.23 9.32
C GLU A 139 -21.29 -3.76 10.46
N GLU A 140 -21.76 -2.85 11.34
CA GLU A 140 -21.02 -2.49 12.57
C GLU A 140 -20.74 -3.72 13.45
N GLU A 141 -21.70 -4.65 13.59
CA GLU A 141 -21.52 -5.90 14.32
C GLU A 141 -20.51 -6.84 13.63
N ARG A 142 -20.58 -6.94 12.30
CA ARG A 142 -19.65 -7.74 11.49
C ARG A 142 -18.23 -7.21 11.60
N GLU A 143 -18.04 -5.91 11.47
CA GLU A 143 -16.75 -5.25 11.64
C GLU A 143 -16.21 -5.46 13.06
N ALA A 144 -17.06 -5.36 14.09
CA ALA A 144 -16.64 -5.63 15.46
C ALA A 144 -16.18 -7.09 15.67
N GLU A 145 -16.78 -8.05 14.97
CA GLU A 145 -16.33 -9.44 14.96
C GLU A 145 -14.99 -9.61 14.22
N ASP A 146 -14.84 -8.98 13.06
CA ASP A 146 -13.61 -8.97 12.28
C ASP A 146 -12.45 -8.36 13.10
N VAL A 147 -12.68 -7.25 13.81
CA VAL A 147 -11.71 -6.64 14.74
C VAL A 147 -11.34 -7.60 15.87
N ARG A 148 -12.31 -8.30 16.46
CA ARG A 148 -12.04 -9.32 17.49
C ARG A 148 -11.21 -10.48 16.94
N ALA A 149 -11.43 -10.88 15.69
CA ALA A 149 -10.62 -11.89 15.02
C ALA A 149 -9.21 -11.38 14.71
N ALA A 150 -9.08 -10.16 14.19
CA ALA A 150 -7.81 -9.50 13.92
C ALA A 150 -6.96 -9.36 15.19
N LYS A 151 -7.54 -8.92 16.32
CA LYS A 151 -6.85 -8.87 17.61
C LYS A 151 -6.32 -10.24 18.06
N ARG A 152 -7.04 -11.33 17.78
CA ARG A 152 -6.57 -12.70 18.11
C ARG A 152 -5.41 -13.11 17.20
N MET A 153 -5.53 -12.82 15.90
CA MET A 153 -4.48 -13.09 14.93
C MET A 153 -3.20 -12.32 15.25
N GLU A 154 -3.30 -11.02 15.54
CA GLU A 154 -2.16 -10.16 15.83
C GLU A 154 -1.38 -10.63 17.07
N ARG A 155 -2.09 -11.00 18.15
CA ARG A 155 -1.44 -11.63 19.31
C ARG A 155 -0.73 -12.93 18.95
N ALA A 156 -1.36 -13.79 18.15
CA ALA A 156 -0.72 -15.03 17.71
C ALA A 156 0.55 -14.78 16.88
N LEU A 157 0.57 -13.72 16.06
CA LEU A 157 1.78 -13.32 15.31
C LEU A 157 2.90 -12.86 16.25
N GLU A 158 2.58 -12.21 17.36
CA GLU A 158 3.56 -11.80 18.37
C GLU A 158 4.12 -12.99 19.14
N THR A 159 3.26 -13.90 19.59
CA THR A 159 3.69 -15.08 20.38
C THR A 159 4.56 -16.03 19.56
N VAL A 160 4.34 -16.15 18.25
CA VAL A 160 5.18 -16.96 17.35
C VAL A 160 6.57 -16.33 17.12
N GLY A 161 6.75 -15.04 17.44
CA GLY A 161 8.08 -14.39 17.44
C GLY A 161 8.91 -14.67 18.70
N GLU A 162 8.30 -15.18 19.76
CA GLU A 162 8.91 -15.50 21.05
C GLU A 162 9.18 -17.00 21.17
N GLU A 163 9.95 -17.57 20.24
CA GLU A 163 10.40 -18.96 20.36
C GLU A 163 11.60 -19.07 21.34
N PHE A 164 11.28 -19.55 22.56
CA PHE A 164 12.13 -20.21 23.58
C PHE A 164 12.99 -19.36 24.54
N GLU A 165 12.38 -18.93 25.65
CA GLU A 165 12.97 -19.18 26.98
C GLU A 165 12.03 -20.13 27.75
N GLU A 166 12.37 -21.42 27.80
CA GLU A 166 11.80 -22.34 28.77
C GLU A 166 12.24 -21.89 30.17
N GLU A 167 11.34 -21.29 30.94
CA GLU A 167 11.37 -21.49 32.39
C GLU A 167 9.98 -21.37 33.03
N SER A 168 9.62 -22.46 33.71
CA SER A 168 8.66 -22.57 34.80
C SER A 168 7.16 -22.51 34.47
N ASP A 169 6.59 -23.71 34.48
CA ASP A 169 5.30 -24.04 35.10
C ASP A 169 5.08 -23.23 36.38
N ASP A 170 4.35 -22.11 36.27
CA ASP A 170 3.66 -21.50 37.39
C ASP A 170 2.25 -21.16 36.92
N GLU A 171 1.25 -21.74 37.58
CA GLU A 171 -0.18 -21.55 37.38
C GLU A 171 -0.57 -20.11 37.75
N ASN A 172 -0.12 -19.15 36.95
CA ASN A 172 -0.67 -17.81 36.93
C ASN A 172 -1.34 -17.63 35.57
N GLU A 173 -2.66 -17.83 35.56
CA GLU A 173 -3.56 -17.02 34.74
C GLU A 173 -3.35 -15.55 35.12
N GLU A 174 -2.20 -14.98 34.74
CA GLU A 174 -2.01 -13.54 34.68
C GLU A 174 -2.97 -13.05 33.60
N GLN A 175 -4.18 -12.75 34.05
CA GLN A 175 -5.03 -11.73 33.48
C GLN A 175 -4.11 -10.55 33.18
N THR A 176 -3.64 -10.46 31.94
CA THR A 176 -2.93 -9.30 31.44
C THR A 176 -3.86 -8.16 31.75
N GLU A 177 -3.49 -7.35 32.75
CA GLU A 177 -4.31 -6.23 33.20
C GLU A 177 -4.77 -5.51 31.94
N GLN A 178 -6.07 -5.35 31.77
CA GLN A 178 -6.65 -4.58 30.67
C GLN A 178 -6.26 -3.12 30.90
N GLN A 179 -5.00 -2.79 30.66
CA GLN A 179 -4.51 -1.43 30.63
C GLN A 179 -5.33 -0.75 29.56
N ARG A 180 -6.09 0.26 29.97
CA ARG A 180 -6.83 1.07 29.00
C ARG A 180 -5.83 1.58 27.97
N PRO A 181 -6.16 1.50 26.68
CA PRO A 181 -5.29 2.03 25.64
C PRO A 181 -5.06 3.51 25.92
N VAL A 182 -3.79 3.90 25.90
CA VAL A 182 -3.39 5.29 26.09
C VAL A 182 -3.66 6.00 24.77
N ILE A 183 -4.72 6.79 24.73
CA ILE A 183 -5.10 7.55 23.54
C ILE A 183 -4.23 8.81 23.49
N ALA A 184 -3.53 9.01 22.39
CA ALA A 184 -2.73 10.20 22.15
C ALA A 184 -3.62 11.41 21.83
N ASP A 185 -3.21 12.61 22.25
CA ASP A 185 -3.98 13.83 21.97
C ASP A 185 -3.98 14.20 20.46
N ASP A 186 -2.89 13.87 19.76
CA ASP A 186 -2.68 14.20 18.34
C ASP A 186 -2.95 12.96 17.45
N GLN A 187 -4.22 12.69 17.19
CA GLN A 187 -4.64 11.54 16.38
C GLN A 187 -4.17 11.65 14.91
N GLU A 188 -4.03 12.85 14.35
CA GLU A 188 -3.54 13.03 12.98
C GLU A 188 -2.10 12.51 12.84
N ARG A 189 -1.24 12.74 13.83
CA ARG A 189 0.10 12.15 13.85
C ARG A 189 0.06 10.63 13.97
N VAL A 190 -0.85 10.09 14.77
CA VAL A 190 -1.01 8.63 14.91
C VAL A 190 -1.41 8.01 13.57
N GLU A 191 -2.37 8.62 12.86
CA GLU A 191 -2.80 8.20 11.52
C GLU A 191 -1.62 8.15 10.55
N ILE A 192 -0.81 9.21 10.45
CA ILE A 192 0.34 9.26 9.55
C ILE A 192 1.36 8.15 9.86
N ILE A 193 1.67 7.93 11.14
CA ILE A 193 2.62 6.89 11.56
C ILE A 193 2.05 5.51 11.27
N PHE A 194 0.76 5.31 11.53
CA PHE A 194 0.08 4.05 11.30
C PHE A 194 -0.01 3.70 9.81
N GLU A 195 -0.40 4.65 8.95
CA GLU A 195 -0.43 4.44 7.49
C GLU A 195 0.95 4.13 6.93
N LYS A 196 2.01 4.74 7.50
CA LYS A 196 3.39 4.39 7.16
C LYS A 196 3.72 2.93 7.54
N GLN A 197 3.30 2.48 8.73
CA GLN A 197 3.50 1.09 9.16
C GLN A 197 2.71 0.11 8.30
N LEU A 198 1.47 0.44 7.93
CA LEU A 198 0.68 -0.35 6.98
C LEU A 198 1.37 -0.47 5.63
N LEU A 199 1.95 0.63 5.13
CA LEU A 199 2.70 0.62 3.89
C LEU A 199 3.92 -0.31 3.98
N GLU A 200 4.66 -0.29 5.08
CA GLU A 200 5.81 -1.17 5.31
C GLU A 200 5.37 -2.65 5.33
N LEU A 201 4.35 -3.00 6.13
CA LEU A 201 3.78 -4.35 6.17
C LEU A 201 3.30 -4.82 4.79
N PHE A 202 2.63 -3.93 4.05
CA PHE A 202 2.14 -4.18 2.72
C PHE A 202 3.28 -4.51 1.75
N LEU A 203 4.28 -3.64 1.67
CA LEU A 203 5.41 -3.80 0.76
C LEU A 203 6.24 -5.06 1.07
N ASP A 204 6.35 -5.44 2.34
CA ASP A 204 7.11 -6.62 2.77
C ASP A 204 6.32 -7.95 2.71
N GLY A 205 5.02 -7.89 2.42
CA GLY A 205 4.19 -9.11 2.33
C GLY A 205 3.81 -9.69 3.68
N LEU A 206 3.75 -8.84 4.70
CA LEU A 206 3.38 -9.19 6.07
C LEU A 206 1.97 -8.76 6.42
N ASP A 207 1.30 -8.06 5.49
CA ASP A 207 -0.08 -7.65 5.67
C ASP A 207 -1.06 -8.84 5.52
N THR A 208 -2.28 -8.68 6.02
CA THR A 208 -3.35 -9.70 6.04
C THR A 208 -4.22 -9.71 4.79
N ILE A 209 -3.98 -8.81 3.84
CA ILE A 209 -4.75 -8.71 2.59
C ILE A 209 -4.44 -9.85 1.61
N ASP A 210 -5.33 -10.08 0.65
CA ASP A 210 -5.01 -10.92 -0.50
C ASP A 210 -4.10 -10.19 -1.48
N TYR A 211 -2.85 -10.60 -1.53
CA TYR A 211 -1.85 -10.07 -2.44
C TYR A 211 -1.96 -10.60 -3.87
N SER A 212 -2.68 -11.70 -4.10
CA SER A 212 -2.68 -12.40 -5.40
C SER A 212 -3.12 -11.51 -6.57
N PRO A 213 -4.18 -10.68 -6.44
CA PRO A 213 -4.56 -9.74 -7.49
C PRO A 213 -3.49 -8.69 -7.79
N ILE A 214 -2.72 -8.28 -6.78
CA ILE A 214 -1.69 -7.24 -6.91
C ILE A 214 -0.38 -7.84 -7.46
N ASP A 215 0.00 -9.01 -6.96
CA ASP A 215 1.25 -9.68 -7.30
C ASP A 215 1.24 -10.27 -8.71
N PHE A 216 0.08 -10.69 -9.22
CA PHE A 216 -0.03 -11.45 -10.46
C PHE A 216 -0.69 -10.70 -11.62
N VAL A 217 -1.31 -9.55 -11.38
CA VAL A 217 -1.90 -8.71 -12.43
C VAL A 217 -1.04 -7.46 -12.61
N ASP A 218 -0.68 -7.16 -13.86
CA ASP A 218 -0.01 -5.90 -14.16
C ASP A 218 -1.01 -4.73 -14.12
N PRO A 219 -0.61 -3.55 -13.60
CA PRO A 219 -1.46 -2.36 -13.63
C PRO A 219 -1.84 -1.98 -15.07
N ALA A 220 -3.13 -1.79 -15.34
CA ALA A 220 -3.64 -1.51 -16.68
C ALA A 220 -3.12 -0.18 -17.27
N GLU A 221 -2.91 0.83 -16.42
CA GLU A 221 -2.45 2.18 -16.82
C GLU A 221 -0.91 2.30 -16.92
N GLY A 222 -0.18 1.19 -16.78
CA GLY A 222 1.27 1.19 -16.79
C GLY A 222 1.87 1.69 -15.48
N ASP A 223 3.10 2.20 -15.54
CA ASP A 223 3.84 2.67 -14.36
C ASP A 223 3.72 4.21 -14.24
N PRO A 224 2.84 4.73 -13.37
CA PRO A 224 2.68 6.18 -13.18
C PRO A 224 3.96 6.86 -12.67
N ILE A 225 4.83 6.13 -11.96
CA ILE A 225 6.12 6.65 -11.50
C ILE A 225 7.03 6.85 -12.71
N ALA A 226 7.11 5.86 -13.60
CA ALA A 226 7.88 5.97 -14.84
C ALA A 226 7.37 7.10 -15.76
N LEU A 227 6.04 7.33 -15.80
CA LEU A 227 5.47 8.45 -16.54
C LEU A 227 5.86 9.81 -15.94
N ARG A 228 5.83 9.94 -14.61
CA ARG A 228 6.28 11.16 -13.92
C ARG A 228 7.77 11.38 -14.10
N ASP A 229 8.60 10.36 -13.89
CA ASP A 229 10.05 10.46 -14.03
C ASP A 229 10.45 10.82 -15.48
N ALA A 230 9.70 10.35 -16.49
CA ALA A 230 9.89 10.74 -17.88
C ALA A 230 9.49 12.20 -18.15
N GLN A 231 8.46 12.72 -17.47
CA GLN A 231 8.09 14.14 -17.53
C GLN A 231 9.14 15.01 -16.84
N ASP A 232 9.65 14.62 -15.68
CA ASP A 232 10.68 15.37 -14.96
C ASP A 232 11.97 15.46 -15.79
N LYS A 233 12.39 14.35 -16.41
CA LYS A 233 13.56 14.31 -17.32
C LYS A 233 13.41 15.21 -18.55
N TYR A 234 12.19 15.42 -19.04
CA TYR A 234 11.94 16.31 -20.17
C TYR A 234 12.29 17.77 -19.85
N PHE A 235 12.10 18.20 -18.60
CA PHE A 235 12.44 19.57 -18.17
C PHE A 235 13.94 19.77 -17.89
N ASP A 236 14.67 18.70 -17.53
CA ASP A 236 16.13 18.76 -17.32
C ASP A 236 16.92 18.78 -18.64
N GLU A 237 16.36 18.24 -19.72
CA GLU A 237 17.00 18.18 -21.04
C GLU A 237 16.75 19.43 -21.91
N GLU A 238 15.82 20.31 -21.52
CA GLU A 238 15.59 21.57 -22.21
C GLU A 238 16.64 22.60 -21.76
N GLU A 239 17.60 22.92 -22.64
CA GLU A 239 18.53 24.04 -22.39
C GLU A 239 17.70 25.29 -22.07
N PRO A 240 18.01 26.03 -20.97
CA PRO A 240 17.26 27.21 -20.61
C PRO A 240 17.20 28.13 -21.82
N SER A 241 15.99 28.38 -22.32
CA SER A 241 15.81 29.11 -23.57
C SER A 241 16.63 30.40 -23.53
N ARG A 242 17.64 30.48 -24.40
CA ARG A 242 18.41 31.71 -24.56
C ARG A 242 17.44 32.74 -25.11
N THR A 243 17.06 33.71 -24.28
CA THR A 243 16.44 34.93 -24.79
C THR A 243 17.33 35.50 -25.90
N PRO A 244 16.76 36.09 -26.96
CA PRO A 244 17.54 36.72 -28.02
C PRO A 244 18.31 37.90 -27.41
N GLY A 245 19.53 37.65 -26.93
CA GLY A 245 20.26 38.57 -26.07
C GLY A 245 21.27 37.93 -25.11
N GLY A 246 21.24 36.60 -24.91
CA GLY A 246 22.35 35.84 -24.32
C GLY A 246 22.85 36.38 -22.98
N THR A 247 22.05 36.23 -21.92
CA THR A 247 22.57 36.30 -20.55
C THR A 247 22.14 35.03 -19.82
N ILE A 248 23.12 34.18 -19.52
CA ILE A 248 22.94 33.02 -18.65
C ILE A 248 22.82 33.60 -17.23
N GLN A 249 21.62 33.57 -16.65
CA GLN A 249 21.49 33.84 -15.22
C GLN A 249 22.13 32.68 -14.46
N GLY A 250 23.23 32.95 -13.74
CA GLY A 250 23.86 32.00 -12.82
C GLY A 250 25.29 31.57 -13.14
N GLN A 251 25.94 32.12 -14.16
CA GLN A 251 27.38 31.87 -14.37
C GLN A 251 28.21 32.89 -13.60
N GLU A 252 28.56 32.56 -12.35
CA GLU A 252 29.63 33.23 -11.61
C GLU A 252 30.91 33.16 -12.45
N GLY A 253 31.33 34.32 -12.95
CA GLY A 253 32.53 34.48 -13.76
C GLY A 253 33.79 34.34 -12.92
N VAL A 254 34.57 33.31 -13.22
CA VAL A 254 35.98 33.22 -12.85
C VAL A 254 36.82 33.87 -13.97
N GLU A 255 37.63 34.84 -13.55
CA GLU A 255 38.86 35.38 -14.17
C GLU A 255 38.75 36.35 -15.37
N CYS A 256 38.65 37.65 -15.05
CA CYS A 256 39.15 38.74 -15.89
C CYS A 256 40.59 39.10 -15.50
N ASN A 257 41.54 38.84 -16.40
CA ASN A 257 42.88 39.41 -16.36
C ASN A 257 42.88 40.80 -17.00
N GLY A 258 43.24 41.84 -16.23
CA GLY A 258 43.84 43.06 -16.77
C GLY A 258 42.99 44.33 -16.83
N SER A 259 43.12 45.15 -15.78
CA SER A 259 43.20 46.63 -15.81
C SER A 259 42.06 47.44 -16.44
N CYS A 260 41.16 47.99 -15.59
CA CYS A 260 40.91 49.44 -15.52
C CYS A 260 39.93 49.83 -14.37
N VAL A 261 40.41 50.75 -13.52
CA VAL A 261 39.71 51.89 -12.88
C VAL A 261 38.42 51.66 -12.05
N ARG A 262 38.49 52.20 -10.81
CA ARG A 262 37.46 52.38 -9.79
C ARG A 262 36.17 53.04 -10.31
N GLU A 263 35.03 52.68 -9.74
CA GLU A 263 34.12 53.57 -8.99
C GLU A 263 33.01 52.73 -8.30
N ASP A 264 32.66 53.12 -7.08
CA ASP A 264 31.59 52.56 -6.25
C ASP A 264 30.24 52.73 -6.94
N ASP A 265 29.33 51.75 -6.83
CA ASP A 265 27.88 52.00 -6.73
C ASP A 265 27.13 50.74 -6.28
N ASP A 266 26.42 50.89 -5.16
CA ASP A 266 25.44 49.94 -4.60
C ASP A 266 24.29 49.72 -5.59
N ILE A 267 24.13 48.51 -6.12
CA ILE A 267 22.90 48.11 -6.84
C ILE A 267 22.07 47.18 -5.95
N ILE A 268 21.08 47.80 -5.33
CA ILE A 268 19.98 47.19 -4.58
C ILE A 268 19.17 46.29 -5.54
N LEU A 269 19.15 44.97 -5.29
CA LEU A 269 18.24 44.04 -5.96
C LEU A 269 16.84 44.18 -5.34
N GLN A 270 15.99 44.94 -6.02
CA GLN A 270 14.59 45.16 -5.66
C GLN A 270 13.75 44.00 -6.22
N ASN A 271 13.38 43.03 -5.37
CA ASN A 271 12.44 41.98 -5.73
C ASN A 271 11.04 42.59 -5.92
N GLY A 272 10.52 42.48 -7.14
CA GLY A 272 9.22 43.02 -7.54
C GLY A 272 8.06 42.45 -6.73
N GLN A 273 7.42 43.31 -5.95
CA GLN A 273 6.09 43.10 -5.42
C GLN A 273 5.08 43.39 -6.53
N GLY A 274 4.42 42.35 -7.06
CA GLY A 274 3.25 42.51 -7.91
C GLY A 274 2.04 42.86 -7.05
N ASN A 275 1.51 44.07 -7.21
CA ASN A 275 0.19 44.44 -6.67
C ASN A 275 -0.89 43.85 -7.58
N TYR A 276 -1.83 43.11 -6.98
CA TYR A 276 -3.09 42.74 -7.61
C TYR A 276 -4.13 43.79 -7.22
N ASP A 277 -4.66 44.51 -8.21
CA ASP A 277 -5.85 45.33 -8.04
C ASP A 277 -7.08 44.39 -7.99
N TYR A 278 -7.89 44.55 -6.94
CA TYR A 278 -9.19 43.90 -6.74
C TYR A 278 -10.31 44.64 -7.46
#